data_AF-A0A8J8C5I0-F1
#
_entry.id   AF-A0A8J8C5I0-F1
#
_cell.length_a   1.000
_cell.length_b   1.000
_cell.length_c   1.000
_cell.angle_alpha   90.00
_cell.angle_beta   90.00
_cell.angle_gamma   90.00
#
_symmetry.space_group_name_H-M   'P 1'
#
loop_
_entity.id
_entity.type
_entity.pdbx_description
1 polymer ?
#
loop_
_entity_poly.entity_id
_entity_poly.type
_entity_poly.pdbx_seq_one_letter_code
_entity_poly.pdbx_strand_id
1 'polypeptide(L)' 'MVSEYDLPCSECGDSLVRAEVTTADGSALVVAECQNCGGRHYPESALRQI' A
#
# COMPACT_ATOMS: atom_id res chain seq x y z
N MET A 1 9.98 15.05 1.09
CA MET A 1 8.70 14.39 0.73
C MET A 1 8.90 12.92 1.00
N VAL A 2 8.30 12.38 2.07
CA VAL A 2 8.28 10.93 2.35
C VAL A 2 6.96 10.44 1.77
N SER A 3 7.02 9.52 0.81
CA SER A 3 5.82 8.85 0.33
C SER A 3 5.40 7.80 1.34
N GLU A 4 4.10 7.65 1.61
CA GLU A 4 3.58 6.66 2.58
C GLU A 4 4.00 5.21 2.27
N TYR A 5 4.49 4.93 1.06
CA TYR A 5 5.03 3.65 0.63
C TYR A 5 6.46 3.36 1.12
N ASP A 6 7.23 4.39 1.49
CA ASP A 6 8.59 4.26 2.03
C ASP A 6 8.61 4.16 3.57
N LEU A 7 7.42 4.24 4.18
CA LEU A 7 7.30 4.07 5.61
C LEU A 7 7.57 2.60 5.99
N PRO A 8 8.16 2.35 7.17
CA PRO A 8 8.17 1.01 7.73
C PRO A 8 6.73 0.57 8.02
N CYS A 9 6.44 -0.71 7.81
CA CYS A 9 5.15 -1.29 8.08
C CYS A 9 4.75 -1.03 9.55
N SER A 10 3.54 -0.51 9.79
CA SER A 10 3.11 -0.19 11.15
C SER A 10 2.87 -1.42 12.03
N GLU A 11 2.73 -2.61 11.44
CA GLU A 11 2.59 -3.88 12.18
C GLU A 11 3.95 -4.51 12.52
N CYS A 12 4.85 -4.61 11.54
CA CYS A 12 6.08 -5.39 11.69
C CYS A 12 7.38 -4.56 11.58
N GLY A 13 7.30 -3.28 11.23
CA GLY A 13 8.45 -2.38 11.07
C GLY A 13 9.28 -2.64 9.80
N ASP A 14 8.89 -3.61 8.98
CA ASP A 14 9.59 -4.03 7.78
C ASP A 14 9.33 -3.10 6.59
N SER A 15 10.11 -3.22 5.51
CA SER A 15 9.97 -2.35 4.35
C SER A 15 8.64 -2.62 3.62
N LEU A 16 7.79 -1.60 3.55
CA LEU A 16 6.64 -1.61 2.67
C LEU A 16 7.12 -1.54 1.21
N VAL A 17 6.53 -2.35 0.33
CA VAL A 17 6.77 -2.26 -1.11
C VAL A 17 5.51 -1.77 -1.81
N ARG A 18 5.70 -0.99 -2.88
CA ARG A 18 4.58 -0.62 -3.74
C ARG A 18 4.06 -1.88 -4.45
N ALA A 19 2.77 -2.16 -4.28
CA ALA A 19 2.06 -3.22 -4.97
C ALA A 19 0.88 -2.61 -5.71
N GLU A 20 0.71 -2.96 -6.97
CA GLU A 20 -0.46 -2.55 -7.75
C GLU A 20 -1.49 -3.68 -7.66
N VAL A 21 -2.67 -3.37 -7.14
CA VAL A 21 -3.79 -4.31 -7.03
C VAL A 21 -4.93 -3.83 -7.90
N THR A 22 -5.55 -4.76 -8.63
CA THR A 22 -6.79 -4.48 -9.34
C THR A 22 -7.94 -4.62 -8.36
N THR A 23 -8.71 -3.56 -8.15
CA THR A 23 -9.93 -3.62 -7.33
C THR A 23 -11.03 -4.38 -8.08
N ALA A 24 -12.08 -4.78 -7.35
CA ALA A 24 -13.24 -5.46 -7.93
C ALA A 24 -13.93 -4.63 -9.02
N ASP A 25 -13.81 -3.30 -8.95
CA ASP A 25 -14.31 -2.36 -9.95
C ASP A 25 -13.46 -2.27 -11.23
N GLY A 26 -12.33 -3.00 -11.29
CA GLY A 26 -11.42 -3.00 -12.44
C GLY A 26 -10.42 -1.84 -12.47
N SER A 27 -10.37 -1.03 -11.41
CA SER A 27 -9.40 0.05 -11.27
C SER A 27 -8.05 -0.48 -10.76
N ALA A 28 -6.96 -0.05 -11.39
CA ALA A 28 -5.62 -0.31 -10.89
C ALA A 28 -5.31 0.67 -9.75
N LEU A 29 -5.02 0.13 -8.56
CA LEU A 29 -4.87 0.89 -7.34
C LEU A 29 -3.52 0.54 -6.71
N VAL A 30 -2.72 1.56 -6.41
CA VAL A 30 -1.39 1.36 -5.84
C VAL A 30 -1.50 1.35 -4.32
N VAL A 31 -1.14 0.22 -3.73
CA VAL A 31 -1.12 0.00 -2.28
C VAL A 31 0.30 -0.25 -1.80
N ALA A 32 0.54 -0.02 -0.52
CA ALA A 32 1.77 -0.42 0.13
C ALA A 32 1.53 -1.81 0.74
N GLU A 33 2.16 -2.86 0.21
CA GLU A 33 2.07 -4.21 0.76
C GLU A 33 3.36 -4.55 1.50
N CYS A 34 3.22 -5.11 2.71
CA CYS A 34 4.34 -5.68 3.42
C CYS A 34 4.51 -7.15 3.02
N GLN A 35 5.64 -7.48 2.39
CA GLN A 35 5.93 -8.88 2.02
C GLN A 35 6.20 -9.79 3.23
N ASN A 36 6.49 -9.21 4.40
CA ASN A 36 6.83 -9.97 5.60
C ASN A 36 5.58 -10.34 6.42
N CYS A 37 4.73 -9.36 6.73
CA CYS A 37 3.51 -9.57 7.52
C CYS A 37 2.20 -9.64 6.69
N GLY A 38 2.24 -9.36 5.39
CA GLY A 38 1.04 -9.35 4.53
C GLY A 38 0.10 -8.16 4.76
N GLY A 39 0.50 -7.22 5.62
CA GLY A 39 -0.24 -6.01 5.91
C GLY A 39 -0.35 -5.14 4.65
N ARG A 40 -1.58 -4.77 4.29
CA ARG A 40 -1.87 -3.88 3.16
C ARG A 40 -2.22 -2.51 3.70
N HIS A 41 -1.33 -1.55 3.48
CA HIS A 41 -1.58 -0.15 3.73
C HIS A 41 -2.18 0.49 2.49
N TYR A 42 -3.37 1.09 2.66
CA TYR A 42 -4.05 1.88 1.64
C TYR A 42 -3.73 3.36 1.90
N PRO A 43 -2.79 3.96 1.15
CA PRO A 43 -2.49 5.37 1.28
C PRO A 43 -3.64 6.25 0.79
N GLU A 44 -3.63 7.53 1.16
CA GLU A 44 -4.71 8.46 0.78
C GLU A 44 -4.86 8.57 -0.74
N SER A 45 -3.78 8.40 -1.51
CA SER A 45 -3.82 8.36 -2.98
C SER A 45 -4.67 7.22 -3.52
N ALA A 46 -4.65 6.08 -2.84
CA ALA A 46 -5.45 4.90 -3.14
C ALA A 46 -6.92 5.14 -2.74
N LEU A 47 -7.17 5.71 -1.56
CA LEU A 47 -8.52 6.08 -1.10
C LEU A 47 -9.19 7.16 -1.95
N ARG A 48 -8.43 7.97 -2.69
CA ARG A 48 -8.97 8.99 -3.59
C ARG A 48 -9.40 8.46 -4.96
N GLN A 49 -9.07 7.20 -5.26
CA GLN A 49 -9.43 6.51 -6.51
C GLN A 49 -10.66 5.58 -6.38
N ILE A 50 -11.20 5.42 -5.17
CA ILE A 50 -12.49 4.76 -4.88
C ILE A 50 -13.60 5.80 -4.69
#